data_AF-A0A1C7I827-F1
#
_entry.id   AF-A0A1C7I827-F1
#
_cell.length_a   1.000
_cell.length_b   1.000
_cell.length_c   1.000
_cell.angle_alpha   90.00
_cell.angle_beta   90.00
_cell.angle_gamma   90.00
#
_symmetry.space_group_name_H-M   'P 1'
#
loop_
_entity.id
_entity.type
_entity.pdbx_description
1 polymer ?
#
loop_
_entity_poly.entity_id
_entity_poly.type
_entity_poly.pdbx_seq_one_letter_code
_entity_poly.pdbx_strand_id
1 'polypeptide(L)'
;MASLQRNNCAQKYYKILRELFLNINYMDGKFLKDFRFNLFQYVKEHPGCTYEGLIEEFGSPEETFCEYVESKDEDYLISSINKKHFREWMKVGIIVACICSCLIWGLFYYRIYKESTNATINKKIIFVEEENINE
;
A
#
# COMPACT_ATOMS: atom_id res chain seq x y z
N MET A 1 -29.05 -11.17 -24.27
CA MET A 1 -29.24 -11.04 -22.80
C MET A 1 -28.55 -12.16 -22.00
N ALA A 2 -28.69 -13.44 -22.37
CA ALA A 2 -28.01 -14.56 -21.69
C ALA A 2 -26.48 -14.42 -21.61
N SER A 3 -25.81 -13.90 -22.64
CA SER A 3 -24.35 -13.67 -22.62
C SER A 3 -23.87 -12.65 -21.59
N LEU A 4 -24.68 -11.62 -21.30
CA LEU A 4 -24.36 -10.58 -20.32
C LEU A 4 -24.60 -11.06 -18.89
N GLN A 5 -25.69 -11.79 -18.63
CA GLN A 5 -25.96 -12.34 -17.30
C GLN A 5 -24.94 -13.40 -16.87
N ARG A 6 -24.50 -14.27 -17.78
CA ARG A 6 -23.47 -15.30 -17.51
C ARG A 6 -22.14 -14.73 -17.02
N ASN A 7 -21.66 -13.71 -17.72
CA ASN A 7 -20.42 -13.02 -17.35
C ASN A 7 -20.59 -12.34 -15.98
N ASN A 8 -21.80 -11.87 -15.68
CA ASN A 8 -22.14 -11.22 -14.42
C ASN A 8 -22.16 -12.19 -13.23
N CYS A 9 -22.65 -13.43 -13.39
CA CYS A 9 -22.66 -14.44 -12.30
C CYS A 9 -21.23 -14.85 -11.89
N ALA A 10 -20.38 -15.19 -12.87
CA ALA A 10 -18.97 -15.51 -12.61
C ALA A 10 -18.21 -14.31 -12.04
N GLN A 11 -18.42 -13.11 -12.58
CA GLN A 11 -17.80 -11.90 -12.04
C GLN A 11 -18.26 -11.60 -10.61
N LYS A 12 -19.55 -11.79 -10.31
CA LYS A 12 -20.09 -11.58 -8.96
C LYS A 12 -19.44 -12.54 -7.97
N TYR A 13 -19.39 -13.82 -8.29
CA TYR A 13 -18.72 -14.83 -7.45
C TYR A 13 -17.25 -14.46 -7.21
N TYR A 14 -16.49 -14.24 -8.29
CA TYR A 14 -15.07 -13.90 -8.19
C TYR A 14 -14.82 -12.62 -7.39
N LYS A 15 -15.71 -11.63 -7.51
CA LYS A 15 -15.60 -10.37 -6.77
C LYS A 15 -15.72 -10.61 -5.27
N ILE A 16 -16.73 -11.37 -4.84
CA ILE A 16 -16.93 -11.70 -3.41
C ILE A 16 -15.72 -12.48 -2.89
N LEU A 17 -15.31 -13.53 -3.60
CA LEU A 17 -14.14 -14.34 -3.22
C LEU A 17 -12.88 -13.48 -3.05
N ARG A 18 -12.64 -12.55 -3.97
CA ARG A 18 -11.47 -11.66 -3.93
C ARG A 18 -11.51 -10.67 -2.75
N GLU A 19 -12.70 -10.20 -2.36
CA GLU A 19 -12.87 -9.25 -1.24
C GLU A 19 -12.57 -9.89 0.12
N LEU A 20 -12.64 -11.21 0.25
CA LEU A 20 -12.27 -11.94 1.46
C LEU A 20 -10.75 -11.90 1.75
N PHE A 21 -9.92 -11.67 0.72
CA PHE A 21 -8.47 -11.59 0.89
C PHE A 21 -8.05 -10.22 1.44
N LEU A 22 -7.62 -10.18 2.70
CA LEU A 22 -7.12 -8.97 3.37
C LEU A 22 -5.84 -8.39 2.71
N ASN A 23 -4.99 -9.26 2.16
CA ASN A 23 -3.77 -8.88 1.46
C ASN A 23 -3.36 -9.96 0.47
N ILE A 24 -3.45 -9.68 -0.82
CA ILE A 24 -3.14 -10.65 -1.89
C ILE A 24 -1.63 -10.72 -2.08
N ASN A 25 -1.03 -11.83 -1.66
CA ASN A 25 0.34 -12.19 -1.98
C ASN A 25 0.42 -12.92 -3.34
N TYR A 26 1.63 -13.31 -3.75
CA TYR A 26 1.82 -14.00 -5.04
C TYR A 26 1.05 -15.32 -5.16
N MET A 27 1.03 -16.13 -4.10
CA MET A 27 0.32 -17.42 -4.08
C MET A 27 -1.20 -17.24 -4.08
N ASP A 28 -1.70 -16.23 -3.37
CA ASP A 28 -3.13 -15.87 -3.37
C ASP A 28 -3.55 -15.39 -4.75
N GLY A 29 -2.72 -14.54 -5.37
CA GLY A 29 -2.95 -14.03 -6.72
C GLY A 29 -2.93 -15.13 -7.77
N LYS A 30 -2.05 -16.12 -7.63
CA LYS A 30 -2.02 -17.30 -8.50
C LYS A 30 -3.30 -18.13 -8.34
N PHE A 31 -3.67 -18.46 -7.11
CA PHE A 31 -4.92 -19.17 -6.82
C PHE A 31 -6.14 -18.45 -7.38
N LEU A 32 -6.31 -17.16 -7.10
CA LEU A 32 -7.43 -16.37 -7.61
C LEU A 32 -7.46 -16.34 -9.14
N LYS A 33 -6.31 -16.26 -9.81
CA LYS A 33 -6.23 -16.26 -11.26
C LYS A 33 -6.64 -17.61 -11.85
N ASP A 34 -6.14 -18.70 -11.27
CA ASP A 34 -6.45 -20.07 -11.70
C ASP A 34 -7.92 -20.38 -11.45
N PHE A 35 -8.44 -20.04 -10.26
CA PHE A 35 -9.85 -20.19 -9.91
C PHE A 35 -10.76 -19.36 -10.82
N ARG A 36 -10.39 -18.11 -11.11
CA ARG A 36 -11.11 -17.28 -12.08
C ARG A 36 -11.19 -17.96 -13.43
N PHE A 37 -10.09 -18.51 -13.93
CA PHE A 37 -10.08 -19.20 -15.21
C PHE A 37 -11.06 -20.38 -15.22
N ASN A 38 -11.02 -21.23 -14.18
CA ASN A 38 -11.91 -22.37 -14.03
C ASN A 38 -13.39 -21.95 -13.99
N LEU A 39 -13.70 -20.91 -13.21
CA LEU A 39 -15.06 -20.36 -13.10
C LEU A 39 -15.58 -19.88 -14.47
N PHE A 40 -14.74 -19.18 -15.24
CA PHE A 40 -15.12 -18.70 -16.56
C PHE A 40 -15.21 -19.81 -17.62
N GLN A 41 -14.40 -20.86 -17.50
CA GLN A 41 -14.53 -22.04 -18.36
C GLN A 41 -15.83 -22.78 -18.08
N TYR A 42 -16.18 -23.00 -16.81
CA TYR A 42 -17.43 -23.66 -16.43
C TYR A 42 -18.65 -22.92 -16.96
N VAL A 43 -18.72 -21.59 -16.78
CA VAL A 43 -19.82 -20.78 -17.33
C VAL A 43 -19.87 -20.78 -18.87
N LYS A 44 -18.73 -21.01 -19.53
CA LYS A 44 -18.67 -21.15 -20.99
C LYS A 44 -19.22 -22.50 -21.45
N GLU A 45 -18.96 -23.57 -20.72
CA GLU A 45 -19.41 -24.94 -21.00
C GLU A 45 -20.89 -25.15 -20.64
N HIS A 46 -21.40 -24.42 -19.65
CA HIS A 46 -22.79 -24.47 -19.19
C HIS A 46 -23.56 -23.18 -19.54
N PRO A 47 -24.15 -23.07 -20.75
CA PRO A 47 -24.72 -21.82 -21.28
C PRO A 47 -25.97 -21.29 -20.55
N GLY A 48 -26.44 -21.94 -19.47
CA GLY A 48 -27.52 -21.51 -18.58
C GLY A 48 -27.11 -21.39 -17.10
N CYS A 49 -25.80 -21.39 -16.80
CA CYS A 49 -25.29 -21.33 -15.44
C CYS A 49 -25.81 -20.10 -14.68
N THR A 50 -26.44 -20.34 -13.53
CA THR A 50 -26.87 -19.32 -12.57
C THR A 50 -25.86 -19.20 -11.43
N TYR A 51 -25.99 -18.17 -10.60
CA TYR A 51 -25.13 -18.01 -9.43
C TYR A 51 -25.28 -19.17 -8.43
N GLU A 52 -26.50 -19.70 -8.27
CA GLU A 52 -26.78 -20.87 -7.44
C GLU A 52 -26.07 -22.12 -7.98
N GLY A 53 -26.06 -22.32 -9.30
CA GLY A 53 -25.32 -23.42 -9.92
C GLY A 53 -23.80 -23.31 -9.74
N LEU A 54 -23.24 -22.10 -9.62
CA LEU A 54 -21.83 -21.92 -9.25
C LEU A 54 -21.57 -22.30 -7.79
N ILE A 55 -22.51 -22.01 -6.89
CA ILE A 55 -22.39 -22.39 -5.47
C ILE A 55 -22.49 -23.91 -5.32
N GLU A 56 -23.37 -24.56 -6.07
CA GLU A 56 -23.53 -26.01 -6.02
C GLU A 56 -22.28 -26.77 -6.50
N GLU A 57 -21.59 -26.25 -7.53
CA GLU A 57 -20.38 -26.87 -8.08
C GLU A 57 -19.12 -26.52 -7.28
N PHE A 58 -18.90 -25.24 -6.97
CA PHE A 58 -17.64 -24.74 -6.40
C PHE A 58 -17.71 -24.47 -4.89
N GLY A 59 -18.89 -24.57 -4.28
CA GLY A 59 -19.16 -24.05 -2.94
C GLY A 59 -19.40 -22.55 -2.93
N SER A 60 -19.80 -22.01 -1.78
CA SER A 60 -19.88 -20.56 -1.60
C SER A 60 -18.49 -19.91 -1.67
N PRO A 61 -18.38 -18.65 -2.11
CA PRO A 61 -17.10 -17.94 -2.10
C PRO A 61 -16.39 -17.98 -0.74
N GLU A 62 -17.16 -17.98 0.35
CA GLU A 62 -16.69 -18.08 1.72
C GLU A 62 -16.11 -19.47 2.02
N GLU A 63 -16.80 -20.55 1.63
CA GLU A 63 -16.31 -21.93 1.80
C GLU A 63 -15.03 -22.16 0.98
N THR A 64 -14.99 -21.74 -0.28
CA THR A 64 -13.79 -21.83 -1.11
C THR A 64 -12.62 -21.07 -0.49
N PHE A 65 -12.88 -19.92 0.13
CA PHE A 65 -11.86 -19.16 0.84
C PHE A 65 -11.39 -19.90 2.11
N CYS A 66 -12.30 -20.46 2.89
CA CYS A 66 -11.97 -21.25 4.08
C CYS A 66 -11.12 -22.47 3.70
N GLU A 67 -11.51 -23.23 2.68
CA GLU A 67 -10.74 -24.38 2.19
C GLU A 67 -9.35 -23.95 1.72
N TYR A 68 -9.25 -22.81 1.01
CA TYR A 68 -7.96 -22.25 0.64
C TYR A 68 -7.09 -21.91 1.85
N VAL A 69 -7.66 -21.26 2.87
CA VAL A 69 -6.93 -20.86 4.08
C VAL A 69 -6.56 -22.07 4.94
N GLU A 70 -7.43 -23.06 5.07
CA GLU A 70 -7.15 -24.33 5.76
C GLU A 70 -6.04 -25.13 5.06
N SER A 71 -5.92 -25.00 3.73
CA SER A 71 -4.79 -25.57 2.99
C SER A 71 -3.46 -24.83 3.21
N LYS A 72 -3.46 -23.69 3.92
CA LYS A 72 -2.27 -22.93 4.31
C LYS A 72 -1.88 -23.21 5.76
N ASP A 73 -0.62 -22.95 6.07
CA ASP A 73 -0.15 -22.95 7.45
C ASP A 73 -0.97 -21.98 8.30
N GLU A 74 -1.22 -22.36 9.57
CA GLU A 74 -1.99 -21.57 10.55
C GLU A 74 -1.46 -20.12 10.69
N ASP A 75 -0.17 -19.93 10.47
CA ASP A 75 0.52 -18.64 10.52
C ASP A 75 0.19 -17.70 9.35
N TYR A 76 -0.47 -18.19 8.30
CA TYR A 76 -0.79 -17.40 7.10
C TYR A 76 -1.62 -16.16 7.46
N LEU A 77 -2.71 -16.33 8.22
CA LEU A 77 -3.60 -15.23 8.60
C LEU A 77 -2.85 -14.22 9.49
N ILE A 78 -2.11 -14.71 10.48
CA ILE A 78 -1.32 -13.88 11.41
C ILE A 78 -0.28 -13.06 10.63
N SER A 79 0.43 -13.70 9.70
CA SER A 79 1.44 -13.04 8.87
C SER A 79 0.84 -11.98 7.94
N SER A 80 -0.38 -12.21 7.42
CA SER A 80 -1.06 -11.29 6.52
C SER A 80 -1.50 -10.00 7.25
N ILE A 81 -2.00 -10.13 8.49
CA ILE A 81 -2.43 -9.03 9.35
C ILE A 81 -1.23 -8.19 9.80
N ASN A 82 -0.16 -8.84 10.26
CA ASN A 82 1.05 -8.16 10.70
C ASN A 82 1.71 -7.35 9.57
N LYS A 83 1.72 -7.89 8.34
CA LYS A 83 2.25 -7.17 7.16
C LYS A 83 1.45 -5.91 6.83
N LYS A 84 0.12 -5.94 7.01
CA LYS A 84 -0.74 -4.77 6.76
C LYS A 84 -0.40 -3.65 7.74
N HIS A 85 -0.37 -3.96 9.04
CA HIS A 85 0.03 -3.00 10.05
C HIS A 85 1.44 -2.48 9.78
N PHE A 86 2.43 -3.34 9.58
CA PHE A 86 3.80 -2.92 9.31
C PHE A 86 3.91 -1.92 8.14
N ARG A 87 3.14 -2.12 7.07
CA ARG A 87 3.11 -1.19 5.92
C ARG A 87 2.51 0.17 6.26
N GLU A 88 1.49 0.22 7.12
CA GLU A 88 0.91 1.48 7.60
C GLU A 88 1.90 2.25 8.50
N TRP A 89 2.55 1.54 9.43
CA TRP A 89 3.58 2.12 10.29
C TRP A 89 4.79 2.64 9.50
N MET A 90 5.20 1.94 8.43
CA MET A 90 6.28 2.38 7.54
C MET A 90 5.96 3.72 6.86
N LYS A 91 4.72 3.92 6.39
CA LYS A 91 4.30 5.20 5.77
C LYS A 91 4.39 6.35 6.77
N VAL A 92 3.92 6.14 7.99
CA VAL A 92 4.00 7.15 9.06
C VAL A 92 5.46 7.46 9.39
N GLY A 93 6.32 6.43 9.49
CA GLY A 93 7.75 6.60 9.74
C GLY A 93 8.46 7.45 8.68
N ILE A 94 8.14 7.26 7.39
CA ILE A 94 8.70 8.07 6.30
C ILE A 94 8.29 9.53 6.42
N ILE A 95 7.02 9.82 6.70
CA ILE A 95 6.52 11.20 6.86
C ILE A 95 7.26 11.91 8.01
N VAL A 96 7.39 11.23 9.16
CA VAL A 96 8.11 11.78 10.32
C VAL A 96 9.57 12.03 9.98
N ALA A 97 10.24 11.09 9.30
CA ALA A 97 11.63 11.26 8.87
C ALA A 97 11.82 12.46 7.92
N CYS A 98 10.87 12.70 7.01
CA CYS A 98 10.87 13.88 6.13
C CYS A 98 10.72 15.19 6.92
N ILE A 99 9.85 15.24 7.93
CA ILE A 99 9.69 16.44 8.78
C ILE A 99 10.98 16.70 9.55
N CYS A 100 11.55 15.67 10.18
CA CYS A 100 12.81 15.78 10.91
C CYS A 100 13.95 16.26 10.01
N SER A 101 14.06 15.75 8.79
CA SER A 101 15.09 16.21 7.86
C SER A 101 14.88 17.68 7.49
N CYS A 102 13.67 18.11 7.13
CA CYS A 102 13.37 19.52 6.86
C CYS A 102 13.75 20.45 8.01
N LEU A 103 13.50 20.05 9.26
CA LEU A 103 13.90 20.82 10.44
C LEU A 103 15.43 20.92 10.58
N ILE A 104 16.15 19.82 10.37
CA ILE A 104 17.63 19.80 10.42
C ILE A 104 18.22 20.71 9.33
N TRP A 105 17.72 20.59 8.10
CA TRP A 105 18.14 21.45 6.99
C TRP A 105 17.84 22.93 7.28
N GLY A 106 16.65 23.25 7.82
CA GLY A 106 16.29 24.62 8.21
C GLY A 106 17.23 25.20 9.27
N LEU A 107 17.57 24.42 10.30
CA LEU A 107 18.54 24.84 11.33
C LEU A 107 19.94 25.05 10.75
N PHE A 108 20.36 24.19 9.82
CA PHE A 108 21.64 24.31 9.13
C PHE A 108 21.71 25.60 8.30
N TYR A 109 20.67 25.89 7.50
CA TYR A 109 20.57 27.14 6.75
C TYR A 109 20.55 28.37 7.65
N TYR A 110 19.83 28.32 8.77
CA TYR A 110 19.79 29.42 9.73
C TYR A 110 21.17 29.70 10.34
N ARG A 111 21.95 28.66 10.65
CA ARG A 111 23.33 28.83 11.15
C ARG A 111 24.21 29.56 10.13
N ILE A 112 24.18 29.13 8.87
CA ILE A 112 24.96 29.76 7.79
C ILE A 112 24.56 31.23 7.60
N TYR A 113 23.27 31.53 7.61
CA TYR A 113 22.77 32.90 7.48
C TYR A 113 23.24 33.80 8.64
N LYS A 114 23.14 33.30 9.87
CA LYS A 114 23.57 34.04 11.07
C LYS A 114 25.08 34.29 11.05
N GLU A 115 25.87 33.30 10.65
CA GLU A 115 27.32 33.41 10.54
C GLU A 115 27.74 34.46 9.51
N SER A 116 27.05 34.51 8.37
CA SER A 116 27.30 35.50 7.30
C SER A 116 26.98 36.94 7.76
N THR A 117 25.92 37.11 8.54
CA THR A 117 25.51 38.42 9.07
C THR A 117 26.50 38.91 10.13
N ASN A 118 26.91 38.03 11.04
CA ASN A 118 27.92 38.33 12.05
C ASN A 118 29.28 38.71 11.44
N ALA A 119 29.70 37.99 10.39
CA ALA A 119 30.93 38.31 9.67
C ALA A 119 30.88 39.71 9.02
N THR A 120 29.72 40.08 8.46
CA THR A 120 29.52 41.41 7.85
C THR A 120 29.53 42.52 8.90
N ILE A 121 28.92 42.30 10.06
CA ILE A 121 28.90 43.26 11.17
C ILE A 121 30.31 43.48 11.73
N ASN A 122 31.04 42.40 12.03
CA ASN A 122 32.42 42.49 12.53
C ASN A 122 33.34 43.23 11.57
N LYS A 123 33.21 42.97 10.27
CA LYS A 123 33.99 43.67 9.25
C LYS A 123 33.73 45.18 9.28
N LYS A 124 32.47 45.60 9.41
CA LYS A 124 32.11 47.03 9.51
C LYS A 124 32.65 47.68 10.77
N ILE A 125 32.65 46.99 11.91
CA ILE A 125 33.17 47.52 13.18
C ILE A 125 34.68 47.79 13.05
N ILE A 126 35.44 46.85 12.48
CA ILE A 126 36.89 47.00 12.28
C ILE A 126 37.20 48.21 11.39
N PHE A 127 36.46 48.41 10.29
CA PHE A 127 36.68 49.57 9.43
C PHE A 127 36.44 50.92 10.14
N VAL A 128 35.40 51.02 10.97
CA VAL A 128 35.12 52.25 11.73
C VAL A 128 36.20 52.53 12.78
N GLU A 129 36.72 51.49 13.42
CA GLU A 129 37.80 51.63 14.41
C GLU A 129 39.14 52.00 13.74
N GLU A 130 39.45 51.44 12.57
CA GLU A 130 40.60 51.88 11.77
C GLU A 130 40.46 53.33 11.31
N GLU A 131 39.26 53.79 10.93
CA GLU A 131 39.02 55.20 10.54
C GLU A 131 39.21 56.15 11.74
N ASN A 132 38.76 55.77 12.93
CA ASN A 132 38.89 56.60 14.15
C ASN A 132 40.32 56.72 14.69
N ILE A 133 41.18 55.72 14.45
CA ILE A 133 42.59 55.74 14.91
C ILE A 133 43.47 56.60 13.98
N ASN A 134 43.06 56.80 12.73
CA ASN A 134 43.81 57.52 11.71
C ASN A 134 43.43 59.01 11.58
N GLU A 135 42.52 59.50 12.43
CA GLU A 135 42.11 60.91 12.56
C GLU A 135 42.77 61.56 13.80
#